data_AF-A0A8J3NP57-F1
#
_entry.id   AF-A0A8J3NP57-F1
#
_cell.length_a   1.000
_cell.length_b   1.000
_cell.length_c   1.000
_cell.angle_alpha   90.00
_cell.angle_beta   90.00
_cell.angle_gamma   90.00
#
_symmetry.space_group_name_H-M   'P 1'
#
loop_
_entity.id
_entity.type
_entity.pdbx_description
1 polymer ?
#
loop_
_entity_poly.entity_id
_entity_poly.type
_entity_poly.pdbx_seq_one_letter_code
_entity_poly.pdbx_strand_id
1 'polypeptide(L)'
;MAGASGGTVVRNLGDGSGKRDGALRLNGVTVPAAGTYTLTVHYAQLAGPRAHQMVITVAGTAAITVAVDAVDGCCASRAVRVSLRSGANTITFDNPAGPAPAVDRVVLGP
;
A
#
# COMPACT_ATOMS: atom_id res chain seq x y z
N MET A 1 0.76 14.09 -10.08
CA MET A 1 1.84 14.73 -9.32
C MET A 1 3.17 14.50 -10.02
N ALA A 2 4.06 15.48 -10.01
CA ALA A 2 5.41 15.31 -10.54
C ALA A 2 6.15 14.20 -9.75
N GLY A 3 6.90 13.36 -10.46
CA GLY A 3 7.67 12.24 -9.88
C GLY A 3 6.92 10.93 -9.72
N ALA A 4 5.58 10.92 -9.70
CA ALA A 4 4.80 9.69 -9.61
C ALA A 4 4.78 8.94 -10.93
N SER A 5 4.73 7.61 -10.86
CA SER A 5 4.51 6.77 -12.03
C SER A 5 3.15 7.09 -12.67
N GLY A 6 3.14 7.27 -13.99
CA GLY A 6 1.94 7.73 -14.71
C GLY A 6 1.46 9.13 -14.31
N GLY A 7 2.21 9.88 -13.50
CA GLY A 7 1.84 11.21 -13.04
C GLY A 7 0.66 11.22 -12.06
N THR A 8 0.28 10.11 -11.45
CA THR A 8 -0.90 10.02 -10.55
C THR A 8 -0.62 9.18 -9.31
N VAL A 9 -1.32 9.48 -8.21
CA VAL A 9 -1.30 8.69 -6.98
C VAL A 9 -2.71 8.56 -6.43
N VAL A 10 -2.97 7.52 -5.65
CA VAL A 10 -4.21 7.35 -4.88
C VAL A 10 -4.01 7.95 -3.49
N ARG A 11 -4.89 8.86 -3.09
CA ARG A 11 -4.82 9.62 -1.84
C ARG A 11 -6.03 9.34 -0.95
N ASN A 12 -6.02 9.92 0.25
CA ASN A 12 -7.10 9.83 1.25
C ASN A 12 -7.36 8.37 1.68
N LEU A 13 -6.27 7.64 1.90
CA LEU A 13 -6.30 6.28 2.42
C LEU A 13 -6.26 6.33 3.93
N GLY A 14 -7.21 5.69 4.59
CA GLY A 14 -7.41 5.79 6.03
C GLY A 14 -7.80 7.20 6.50
N ASP A 15 -8.35 7.27 7.69
CA ASP A 15 -8.52 8.53 8.42
C ASP A 15 -8.62 8.35 9.95
N GLY A 16 -8.67 7.10 10.43
CA GLY A 16 -8.75 6.79 11.86
C GLY A 16 -10.11 7.06 12.48
N SER A 17 -11.11 7.44 11.68
CA SER A 17 -12.44 7.80 12.15
C SER A 17 -13.36 6.59 12.35
N GLY A 18 -12.98 5.44 11.78
CA GLY A 18 -13.80 4.22 11.75
C GLY A 18 -15.08 4.39 10.91
N LYS A 19 -15.22 5.48 10.16
CA LYS A 19 -16.37 5.83 9.32
C LYS A 19 -15.88 6.58 8.08
N ARG A 20 -15.92 5.92 6.91
CA ARG A 20 -15.48 6.44 5.60
C ARG A 20 -13.96 6.41 5.38
N ASP A 21 -13.26 5.53 6.08
CA ASP A 21 -11.86 5.21 5.86
C ASP A 21 -11.63 4.81 4.39
N GLY A 22 -10.91 5.65 3.65
CA GLY A 22 -10.59 5.36 2.25
C GLY A 22 -9.65 4.16 2.16
N ALA A 23 -9.84 3.32 1.15
CA ALA A 23 -8.99 2.16 0.92
C ALA A 23 -8.67 2.01 -0.57
N LEU A 24 -7.46 1.54 -0.87
CA LEU A 24 -7.05 1.14 -2.22
C LEU A 24 -7.11 -0.37 -2.32
N ARG A 25 -7.92 -0.89 -3.25
CA ARG A 25 -8.01 -2.33 -3.52
C ARG A 25 -7.49 -2.65 -4.92
N LEU A 26 -6.41 -3.41 -4.98
CA LEU A 26 -5.89 -3.99 -6.21
C LEU A 26 -6.52 -5.37 -6.40
N ASN A 27 -7.30 -5.52 -7.48
CA ASN A 27 -7.92 -6.79 -7.85
C ASN A 27 -7.08 -7.49 -8.93
N GLY A 28 -7.14 -8.83 -8.97
CA GLY A 28 -6.53 -9.58 -10.07
C GLY A 28 -5.00 -9.64 -10.03
N VAL A 29 -4.38 -9.42 -8.87
CA VAL A 29 -2.93 -9.52 -8.68
C VAL A 29 -2.52 -10.99 -8.82
N THR A 30 -2.01 -11.37 -9.98
CA THR A 30 -1.84 -12.77 -10.36
C THR A 30 -0.39 -13.20 -10.23
N VAL A 31 -0.15 -14.33 -9.55
CA VAL A 31 1.16 -14.95 -9.41
C VAL A 31 1.13 -16.41 -9.83
N PRO A 32 2.22 -16.95 -10.41
CA PRO A 32 2.20 -18.30 -11.01
C PRO A 32 2.14 -19.42 -9.96
N ALA A 33 2.72 -19.20 -8.78
CA ALA A 33 2.77 -20.19 -7.70
C ALA A 33 2.38 -19.57 -6.37
N ALA A 34 1.84 -20.38 -5.46
CA ALA A 34 1.64 -19.95 -4.08
C ALA A 34 3.00 -19.78 -3.39
N GLY A 35 3.15 -18.74 -2.58
CA GLY A 35 4.42 -18.45 -1.93
C GLY A 35 4.44 -17.12 -1.20
N THR A 36 5.58 -16.82 -0.58
CA THR A 36 5.87 -15.50 -0.07
C THR A 36 6.47 -14.66 -1.19
N TYR A 37 5.96 -13.46 -1.39
CA TYR A 37 6.44 -12.51 -2.39
C TYR A 37 6.87 -11.21 -1.69
N THR A 38 7.81 -10.51 -2.31
CA THR A 38 8.21 -9.16 -1.91
C THR A 38 7.31 -8.15 -2.59
N LEU A 39 6.39 -7.54 -1.82
CA LEU A 39 5.56 -6.43 -2.25
C LEU A 39 6.26 -5.11 -1.90
N THR A 40 6.74 -4.40 -2.93
CA THR A 40 7.32 -3.07 -2.79
C THR A 40 6.27 -2.02 -3.10
N VAL A 41 5.88 -1.24 -2.09
CA VAL A 41 4.92 -0.14 -2.24
C VAL A 41 5.70 1.15 -2.44
N HIS A 42 5.45 1.83 -3.56
CA HIS A 42 5.93 3.20 -3.79
C HIS A 42 4.86 4.18 -3.33
N TYR A 43 5.26 5.14 -2.50
CA TYR A 43 4.34 6.05 -1.84
C TYR A 43 4.85 7.48 -1.79
N ALA A 44 3.90 8.40 -1.60
CA ALA A 44 4.13 9.83 -1.54
C ALA A 44 3.44 10.44 -0.31
N GLN A 45 4.01 11.53 0.18
CA GLN A 45 3.43 12.33 1.27
C GLN A 45 3.38 13.79 0.83
N LEU A 46 2.20 14.39 0.94
CA LEU A 46 1.88 15.68 0.30
C LEU A 46 1.53 16.79 1.30
N ALA A 47 1.46 16.47 2.60
CA ALA A 47 1.12 17.41 3.67
C ALA A 47 2.29 17.57 4.66
N GLY A 48 3.52 17.46 4.15
CA GLY A 48 4.76 17.43 4.92
C GLY A 48 5.14 16.02 5.40
N PRO A 49 6.43 15.81 5.76
CA PRO A 49 6.94 14.52 6.19
C PRO A 49 6.31 14.15 7.54
N ARG A 50 5.48 13.11 7.55
CA ARG A 50 4.90 12.57 8.77
C ARG A 50 5.06 11.06 8.77
N ALA A 51 5.53 10.50 9.88
CA ALA A 51 5.52 9.05 10.02
C ALA A 51 4.07 8.57 9.97
N HIS A 52 3.79 7.66 9.04
CA HIS A 52 2.48 7.06 8.88
C HIS A 52 2.59 5.54 9.01
N GLN A 53 1.45 4.92 9.25
CA GLN A 53 1.30 3.48 9.12
C GLN A 53 0.50 3.21 7.86
N MET A 54 0.77 2.05 7.26
CA MET A 54 -0.03 1.48 6.20
C MET A 54 -0.36 0.05 6.60
N VAL A 55 -1.63 -0.30 6.52
CA VAL A 55 -2.11 -1.66 6.74
C VAL A 55 -2.35 -2.30 5.38
N ILE A 56 -1.74 -3.46 5.17
CA ILE A 56 -1.81 -4.23 3.93
C ILE A 56 -2.51 -5.54 4.22
N THR A 57 -3.58 -5.83 3.50
CA THR A 57 -4.35 -7.07 3.65
C THR A 57 -4.41 -7.81 2.33
N VAL A 58 -3.90 -9.04 2.29
CA VAL A 58 -4.21 -9.98 1.20
C VAL A 58 -5.49 -10.72 1.61
N ALA A 59 -6.47 -10.81 0.69
CA ALA A 59 -7.74 -11.46 0.99
C ALA A 59 -7.53 -12.91 1.49
N GLY A 60 -8.01 -13.21 2.70
CA GLY A 60 -7.85 -14.52 3.35
C GLY A 60 -6.58 -14.67 4.18
N THR A 61 -5.77 -13.60 4.36
CA THR A 61 -4.62 -13.59 5.27
C THR A 61 -4.82 -12.61 6.43
N ALA A 62 -3.98 -12.72 7.46
CA ALA A 62 -3.87 -11.67 8.47
C ALA A 62 -3.37 -10.35 7.83
N ALA A 63 -3.84 -9.22 8.36
CA ALA A 63 -3.38 -7.91 7.97
C ALA A 63 -1.96 -7.64 8.47
N ILE A 64 -1.19 -6.86 7.71
CA ILE A 64 0.19 -6.49 8.04
C ILE A 64 0.24 -4.98 8.23
N THR A 65 0.58 -4.53 9.43
CA THR A 65 0.83 -3.11 9.72
C THR A 65 2.29 -2.77 9.46
N VAL A 66 2.53 -1.75 8.65
CA VAL A 66 3.85 -1.35 8.20
C VAL A 66 4.06 0.12 8.53
N ALA A 67 5.13 0.42 9.27
CA ALA A 67 5.60 1.79 9.41
C ALA A 67 6.29 2.22 8.11
N VAL A 68 5.91 3.39 7.60
CA VAL A 68 6.57 4.03 6.47
C VAL A 68 7.38 5.22 6.94
N ASP A 69 8.49 5.46 6.26
CA ASP A 69 9.37 6.58 6.54
C ASP A 69 8.68 7.89 6.13
N ALA A 70 9.05 8.98 6.80
CA ALA A 70 8.55 10.29 6.44
C ALA A 70 9.24 10.79 5.16
N VAL A 71 8.48 11.36 4.24
CA VAL A 71 8.92 11.80 2.91
C VAL A 71 8.32 13.17 2.63
N ASP A 72 9.02 14.01 1.88
CA ASP A 72 8.45 15.24 1.33
C ASP A 72 8.26 15.08 -0.19
N GLY A 73 7.02 14.90 -0.62
CA GLY A 73 6.69 14.64 -2.02
C GLY A 73 6.73 13.16 -2.40
N CYS A 74 7.14 12.90 -3.65
CA CYS A 74 7.18 11.58 -4.26
C CYS A 74 8.60 11.25 -4.75
N CYS A 75 9.05 10.01 -4.72
CA CYS A 75 8.45 8.87 -4.02
C CYS A 75 9.52 8.11 -3.25
N ALA A 76 9.14 7.60 -2.08
CA ALA A 76 9.91 6.58 -1.40
C ALA A 76 9.26 5.21 -1.62
N SER A 77 9.91 4.17 -1.13
CA SER A 77 9.42 2.79 -1.24
C SER A 77 9.57 2.02 0.06
N ARG A 78 8.64 1.10 0.32
CA ARG A 78 8.71 0.16 1.44
C ARG A 78 8.43 -1.26 0.93
N ALA A 79 9.35 -2.17 1.23
CA ALA A 79 9.20 -3.59 0.90
C ALA A 79 8.57 -4.35 2.08
N VAL A 80 7.63 -5.24 1.76
CA VAL A 80 6.87 -6.04 2.73
C VAL A 80 6.71 -7.45 2.18
N ARG A 81 6.91 -8.47 3.03
CA ARG A 81 6.66 -9.85 2.65
C ARG A 81 5.17 -10.16 2.78
N VAL A 82 4.56 -10.66 1.71
CA VAL A 82 3.15 -11.05 1.67
C VAL A 82 3.01 -12.48 1.18
N SER A 83 2.08 -13.24 1.75
CA SER A 83 1.74 -14.57 1.27
C SER A 83 0.66 -14.47 0.21
N LEU A 84 0.92 -15.00 -0.99
CA LEU A 84 -0.02 -15.03 -2.11
C LEU A 84 -0.32 -16.48 -2.50
N ARG A 85 -1.56 -16.74 -2.93
CA ARG A 85 -1.92 -18.01 -3.57
C ARG A 85 -1.60 -17.97 -5.07
N SER A 86 -1.41 -19.12 -5.68
CA SER A 86 -1.36 -19.22 -7.15
C SER A 86 -2.65 -18.68 -7.76
N GLY A 87 -2.53 -17.98 -8.89
CA GLY A 87 -3.64 -17.29 -9.54
C GLY A 87 -3.90 -15.91 -8.94
N ALA A 88 -5.15 -15.45 -9.04
CA ALA A 88 -5.53 -14.09 -8.69
C ALA A 88 -5.64 -13.85 -7.18
N ASN A 89 -5.04 -12.77 -6.71
CA ASN A 89 -5.12 -12.27 -5.35
C ASN A 89 -5.73 -10.87 -5.33
N THR A 90 -6.31 -10.51 -4.19
CA THR A 90 -6.79 -9.16 -3.92
C THR A 90 -5.96 -8.60 -2.78
N ILE A 91 -5.38 -7.42 -2.99
CA ILE A 91 -4.55 -6.73 -2.00
C ILE A 91 -5.18 -5.38 -1.69
N THR A 92 -5.45 -5.13 -0.42
CA THR A 92 -6.03 -3.88 0.07
C THR A 92 -5.00 -3.11 0.89
N PHE A 93 -4.96 -1.79 0.71
CA PHE A 93 -4.14 -0.85 1.45
C PHE A 93 -5.06 0.17 2.13
N ASP A 94 -4.93 0.31 3.44
CA ASP A 94 -5.66 1.27 4.25
C ASP A 94 -4.86 1.67 5.50
N ASN A 95 -5.50 2.39 6.42
CA ASN A 95 -5.03 2.56 7.79
C ASN A 95 -6.25 2.91 8.68
N PRO A 96 -6.77 1.96 9.48
CA PRO A 96 -7.94 2.22 10.33
C PRO A 96 -7.61 3.03 11.58
N ALA A 97 -6.33 3.28 11.87
CA ALA A 97 -5.88 4.05 13.03
C ALA A 97 -5.51 5.51 12.69
N GLY A 98 -5.57 5.90 11.41
CA GLY A 98 -5.23 7.25 10.97
C GLY A 98 -4.99 7.34 9.46
N PRO A 99 -4.46 8.47 8.95
CA PRO A 99 -4.11 8.57 7.54
C PRO A 99 -2.94 7.65 7.17
N ALA A 100 -3.03 7.04 6.00
CA ALA A 100 -1.95 6.32 5.31
C ALA A 100 -1.31 7.23 4.25
N PRO A 101 -0.06 6.95 3.82
CA PRO A 101 0.55 7.68 2.72
C PRO A 101 -0.22 7.46 1.41
N ALA A 102 -0.06 8.37 0.44
CA ALA A 102 -0.61 8.19 -0.88
C ALA A 102 0.17 7.09 -1.62
N VAL A 103 -0.52 6.21 -2.34
CA VAL A 103 0.11 5.10 -3.09
C VAL A 103 0.28 5.50 -4.55
N ASP A 104 1.51 5.40 -5.06
CA ASP A 104 1.85 5.62 -6.48
C ASP A 104 1.68 4.31 -7.28
N ARG A 105 2.48 3.31 -6.92
CA ARG A 105 2.45 2.00 -7.55
C ARG A 105 2.90 0.91 -6.57
N VAL A 106 2.67 -0.33 -6.97
CA VAL A 106 3.25 -1.49 -6.31
C VAL A 106 4.04 -2.32 -7.30
N VAL A 107 5.13 -2.93 -6.83
CA VAL A 107 5.94 -3.87 -7.59
C VAL A 107 6.01 -5.15 -6.80
N LEU A 108 5.73 -6.27 -7.47
CA LEU A 108 5.88 -7.60 -6.90
C LEU A 108 7.16 -8.25 -7.43
N GLY A 109 8.03 -8.64 -6.50
CA GLY A 109 9.16 -9.52 -6.76
C GLY A 109 8.95 -10.89 -6.11
N PRO A 110 9.70 -11.92 -6.55
CA PRO A 110 9.76 -13.21 -5.87
C PRO A 110 10.28 -13.08 -4.41
#